data_AF-A0A6N8IJ74-F1
#
_entry.id   AF-A0A6N8IJ74-F1
#
_cell.length_a   1.000
_cell.length_b   1.000
_cell.length_c   1.000
_cell.angle_alpha   90.00
_cell.angle_beta   90.00
_cell.angle_gamma   90.00
#
_symmetry.space_group_name_H-M   'P 1'
#
loop_
_entity.id
_entity.type
_entity.pdbx_description
1 polymer ?
#
loop_
_entity_poly.entity_id
_entity_poly.type
_entity_poly.pdbx_seq_one_letter_code
_entity_poly.pdbx_strand_id
1 'polypeptide(L)'
;MKASEVIAELEGRRDRSAWDRGVTSYAVGMLEELGPGAELAPGGVREALLNGAEDWPAYSWGGCALVYDADIARALCAPWELRRTRGGELRPNRREEWLDIQARALAQACRRIERIVGARG
;
A
#
# COMPACT_ATOMS: atom_id res chain seq x y z
N MET A 1 14.56 -8.25 10.49
CA MET A 1 15.01 -7.18 9.59
C MET A 1 14.28 -5.93 10.00
N LYS A 2 14.98 -4.83 10.20
CA LYS A 2 14.33 -3.60 10.66
C LYS A 2 13.47 -3.00 9.57
N ALA A 3 12.33 -2.43 9.93
CA ALA A 3 11.46 -1.70 9.02
C ALA A 3 12.22 -0.63 8.22
N SER A 4 13.14 0.09 8.86
CA SER A 4 14.02 1.08 8.19
C SER A 4 14.89 0.50 7.08
N GLU A 5 15.40 -0.73 7.23
CA GLU A 5 16.19 -1.40 6.19
C GLU A 5 15.33 -1.76 4.97
N VAL A 6 14.08 -2.18 5.21
CA VAL A 6 13.12 -2.45 4.14
C VAL A 6 12.69 -1.16 3.44
N ILE A 7 12.45 -0.07 4.18
CA ILE A 7 12.12 1.24 3.61
C ILE A 7 13.23 1.69 2.64
N ALA A 8 14.50 1.62 3.06
CA ALA A 8 15.62 1.99 2.21
C ALA A 8 15.67 1.19 0.89
N GLU A 9 15.33 -0.10 0.92
CA GLU A 9 15.25 -0.93 -0.29
C GLU A 9 14.05 -0.57 -1.17
N LEU A 10 12.90 -0.27 -0.57
CA LEU A 10 11.69 0.18 -1.27
C LEU A 10 11.92 1.51 -2.00
N GLU A 11 12.58 2.47 -1.35
CA GLU A 11 12.90 3.77 -1.93
C GLU A 11 13.92 3.68 -3.09
N GLY A 12 14.79 2.67 -3.07
CA GLY A 12 15.71 2.38 -4.17
C GLY A 12 15.05 1.82 -5.43
N ARG A 13 13.76 1.45 -5.38
CA ARG A 13 13.06 0.83 -6.50
C ARG A 13 12.80 1.81 -7.64
N ARG A 14 12.97 1.33 -8.88
CA ARG A 14 12.65 2.08 -10.10
C ARG A 14 11.30 1.68 -10.67
N ASP A 15 10.23 2.12 -10.02
CA ASP A 15 8.87 1.82 -10.43
C ASP A 15 8.45 2.65 -11.66
N ARG A 16 7.93 1.95 -12.68
CA ARG A 16 7.62 2.55 -13.99
C ARG A 16 6.20 3.11 -14.05
N SER A 17 5.23 2.47 -13.41
CA SER A 17 3.82 2.85 -13.44
C SER A 17 3.42 3.72 -12.24
N ALA A 18 2.33 4.50 -12.37
CA ALA A 18 1.77 5.24 -11.25
C ALA A 18 1.29 4.29 -10.15
N TRP A 19 0.65 3.19 -10.55
CA TRP A 19 0.24 2.11 -9.66
C TRP A 19 1.40 1.58 -8.82
N ASP A 20 2.51 1.17 -9.44
CA ASP A 20 3.64 0.59 -8.72
C ASP A 20 4.27 1.59 -7.75
N ARG A 21 4.34 2.87 -8.13
CA ARG A 21 4.81 3.94 -7.24
C ARG A 21 3.89 4.13 -6.05
N GLY A 22 2.58 4.16 -6.27
CA GLY A 22 1.59 4.23 -5.20
C GLY A 22 1.66 3.03 -4.25
N VAL A 23 1.81 1.82 -4.79
CA VAL A 23 2.01 0.58 -4.00
C VAL A 23 3.30 0.67 -3.17
N THR A 24 4.39 1.20 -3.72
CA THR A 24 5.63 1.42 -2.95
C THR A 24 5.41 2.47 -1.87
N SER A 25 4.70 3.56 -2.16
CA SER A 25 4.36 4.58 -1.16
C SER A 25 3.54 4.02 -0.01
N TYR A 26 2.55 3.17 -0.29
CA TYR A 26 1.80 2.47 0.77
C TYR A 26 2.71 1.53 1.57
N ALA A 27 3.62 0.81 0.91
CA ALA A 27 4.56 -0.07 1.60
C ALA A 27 5.45 0.71 2.58
N VAL A 28 5.98 1.87 2.15
CA VAL A 28 6.78 2.75 3.02
C VAL A 28 5.93 3.29 4.17
N GLY A 29 4.75 3.86 3.90
CA GLY A 29 3.89 4.42 4.93
C GLY A 29 3.50 3.41 6.01
N MET A 30 3.12 2.18 5.63
CA MET A 30 2.80 1.13 6.62
C MET A 30 4.01 0.77 7.51
N LEU A 31 5.23 0.82 6.98
CA LEU A 31 6.45 0.56 7.74
C LEU A 31 6.84 1.73 8.64
N GLU A 32 6.58 2.96 8.22
CA GLU A 32 6.74 4.16 9.04
C GLU A 32 5.76 4.15 10.22
N GLU A 33 4.51 3.73 9.99
CA GLU A 33 3.48 3.59 11.03
C GLU A 33 3.81 2.50 12.05
N LEU A 34 4.36 1.36 11.62
CA LEU A 34 4.91 0.33 12.53
C LEU A 34 6.09 0.86 13.37
N GLY A 35 6.75 1.91 12.89
CA GLY A 35 7.95 2.48 13.44
C GLY A 35 9.21 1.89 12.77
N PRO A 36 10.19 2.74 12.38
CA PRO A 36 11.37 2.31 11.63
C PRO A 36 12.29 1.32 12.37
N GLY A 37 12.13 1.20 13.68
CA GLY A 37 12.83 0.23 14.52
C GLY A 37 12.13 -1.12 14.68
N ALA A 38 10.92 -1.29 14.14
CA ALA A 38 10.18 -2.54 14.23
C ALA A 38 10.92 -3.68 13.51
N GLU A 39 11.00 -4.83 14.17
CA GLU A 39 11.61 -6.03 13.57
C GLU A 39 10.57 -6.83 12.80
N LEU A 40 10.84 -7.01 11.52
CA LEU A 40 10.05 -7.83 10.62
C LEU A 40 10.69 -9.22 10.50
N ALA A 41 9.89 -10.25 10.79
CA ALA A 41 10.26 -11.64 10.61
C ALA A 41 9.56 -12.24 9.38
N PRO A 42 10.24 -13.12 8.62
CA PRO A 42 9.58 -13.91 7.58
C PRO A 42 8.33 -14.61 8.14
N GLY A 43 7.21 -14.55 7.42
CA GLY A 43 5.92 -15.12 7.84
C GLY A 43 5.09 -14.25 8.81
N GLY A 44 5.69 -13.30 9.53
CA GLY A 44 4.98 -12.39 10.45
C GLY A 44 4.65 -11.01 9.87
N VAL A 45 5.18 -10.69 8.69
CA VAL A 45 5.02 -9.36 8.06
C VAL A 45 3.56 -8.96 7.88
N ARG A 46 2.72 -9.86 7.33
CA ARG A 46 1.32 -9.56 7.06
C ARG A 46 0.55 -9.22 8.34
N GLU A 47 0.73 -10.02 9.38
CA GLU A 47 0.04 -9.83 10.66
C GLU A 47 0.43 -8.50 11.29
N ALA A 48 1.73 -8.18 11.28
CA ALA A 48 2.22 -6.89 11.77
C ALA A 48 1.56 -5.72 11.01
N LEU A 49 1.56 -5.76 9.67
CA LEU A 49 1.02 -4.68 8.84
C LEU A 49 -0.51 -4.53 8.91
N LEU A 50 -1.25 -5.63 9.12
CA LEU A 50 -2.72 -5.56 9.26
C LEU A 50 -3.15 -4.86 10.55
N ASN A 51 -2.27 -4.76 11.56
CA ASN A 51 -2.52 -4.04 12.81
C ASN A 51 -3.88 -4.40 13.45
N GLY A 52 -4.22 -5.69 13.47
CA GLY A 52 -5.47 -6.21 14.02
C GLY A 52 -6.68 -6.20 13.07
N ALA A 53 -6.57 -5.68 11.85
CA ALA A 53 -7.59 -5.88 10.81
C ALA A 53 -7.60 -7.33 10.33
N GLU A 54 -8.79 -7.85 10.00
CA GLU A 54 -8.95 -9.23 9.49
C GLU A 54 -8.30 -9.42 8.12
N ASP A 55 -8.48 -8.44 7.24
CA ASP A 55 -7.94 -8.44 5.88
C ASP A 55 -7.76 -7.02 5.34
N TRP A 56 -7.27 -6.90 4.10
CA TRP A 56 -7.01 -5.61 3.46
C TRP A 56 -8.27 -4.81 3.13
N PRO A 57 -9.39 -5.43 2.71
CA PRO A 57 -10.69 -4.74 2.68
C PRO A 57 -11.06 -4.14 4.04
N ALA A 58 -11.06 -4.91 5.13
CA ALA A 58 -11.37 -4.42 6.47
C ALA A 58 -10.42 -3.30 6.90
N TYR A 59 -9.12 -3.42 6.60
CA TYR A 59 -8.12 -2.38 6.87
C TYR A 59 -8.41 -1.08 6.08
N SER A 60 -8.69 -1.21 4.78
CA SER A 60 -8.96 -0.07 3.90
C SER A 60 -10.27 0.64 4.28
N TRP A 61 -11.37 -0.12 4.34
CA TRP A 61 -12.70 0.39 4.67
C TRP A 61 -12.82 0.84 6.14
N GLY A 62 -12.03 0.27 7.04
CA GLY A 62 -11.93 0.67 8.45
C GLY A 62 -11.16 1.96 8.68
N GLY A 63 -10.61 2.58 7.63
CA GLY A 63 -9.89 3.85 7.72
C GLY A 63 -8.48 3.74 8.28
N CYS A 64 -7.85 2.55 8.19
CA CYS A 64 -6.46 2.35 8.59
C CYS A 64 -5.45 2.85 7.53
N ALA A 65 -5.92 3.44 6.43
CA ALA A 65 -5.12 4.07 5.38
C ALA A 65 -5.79 5.37 4.91
N LEU A 66 -5.67 5.74 3.62
CA LEU A 66 -6.38 6.92 3.11
C LEU A 66 -7.90 6.67 3.13
N VAL A 67 -8.63 7.68 3.57
CA VAL A 67 -10.10 7.60 3.73
C VAL A 67 -10.82 8.24 2.54
N TYR A 68 -10.25 9.28 1.94
CA TYR A 68 -10.91 10.01 0.86
C TYR A 68 -10.57 9.41 -0.51
N ASP A 69 -11.61 9.12 -1.29
CA ASP A 69 -11.54 8.64 -2.68
C ASP A 69 -10.56 9.44 -3.54
N ALA A 70 -10.57 10.77 -3.40
CA ALA A 70 -9.70 11.65 -4.17
C ALA A 70 -8.21 11.49 -3.82
N ASP A 71 -7.89 11.20 -2.56
CA ASP A 71 -6.52 10.95 -2.12
C ASP A 71 -6.05 9.58 -2.62
N ILE A 72 -6.91 8.56 -2.54
CA ILE A 72 -6.65 7.22 -3.07
C ILE A 72 -6.40 7.30 -4.58
N ALA A 73 -7.25 8.01 -5.32
CA ALA A 73 -7.11 8.20 -6.74
C ALA A 73 -5.78 8.90 -7.09
N ARG A 74 -5.42 9.97 -6.36
CA ARG A 74 -4.14 10.67 -6.56
C ARG A 74 -2.93 9.81 -6.26
N ALA A 75 -3.01 8.91 -5.27
CA ALA A 75 -1.94 8.01 -4.92
C ALA A 75 -1.70 6.92 -5.99
N LEU A 76 -2.77 6.41 -6.62
CA LEU A 76 -2.69 5.19 -7.43
C LEU A 76 -2.82 5.40 -8.95
N CYS A 77 -3.45 6.49 -9.40
CA CYS A 77 -3.77 6.68 -10.82
C CYS A 77 -2.68 7.43 -11.59
N ALA A 78 -2.52 7.06 -12.87
CA ALA A 78 -1.81 7.90 -13.82
C ALA A 78 -2.61 9.19 -14.12
N PRO A 79 -1.97 10.27 -14.62
CA PRO A 79 -2.65 11.54 -14.88
C PRO A 79 -3.86 11.45 -15.83
N TRP A 80 -3.89 10.46 -16.73
CA TRP A 80 -5.02 10.25 -17.62
C TRP A 80 -6.19 9.51 -16.93
N GLU A 81 -5.90 8.58 -16.02
CA GLU A 81 -6.92 7.89 -15.22
C GLU A 81 -7.58 8.86 -14.25
N LEU A 82 -6.78 9.72 -13.61
CA LEU A 82 -7.26 10.73 -12.69
C LEU A 82 -8.23 11.71 -13.36
N ARG A 83 -7.93 12.12 -14.61
CA ARG A 83 -8.87 12.94 -15.40
C ARG A 83 -10.17 12.20 -15.70
N ARG A 84 -10.08 10.92 -16.08
CA ARG A 84 -11.25 10.07 -16.39
C ARG A 84 -12.16 9.89 -15.18
N THR A 85 -11.59 9.83 -13.98
CA THR A 85 -12.34 9.66 -12.73
C THR A 85 -12.68 10.99 -12.04
N ARG A 86 -12.46 12.14 -12.70
CA ARG A 86 -12.64 13.48 -12.10
C ARG A 86 -11.95 13.61 -10.74
N GLY A 87 -10.68 13.20 -10.68
CA GLY A 87 -9.89 13.32 -9.46
C GLY A 87 -10.30 12.36 -8.35
N GLY A 88 -11.11 11.34 -8.64
CA GLY A 88 -11.65 10.41 -7.64
C GLY A 88 -13.14 10.58 -7.36
N GLU A 89 -13.79 11.65 -7.84
CA GLU A 89 -15.24 11.84 -7.68
C GLU A 89 -16.07 10.74 -8.36
N LEU A 90 -15.56 10.19 -9.47
CA LEU A 90 -16.17 9.05 -10.14
C LEU A 90 -15.47 7.76 -9.72
N ARG A 91 -16.24 6.68 -9.66
CA ARG A 91 -15.74 5.34 -9.37
C ARG A 91 -14.60 4.93 -10.31
N PRO A 92 -13.62 4.14 -9.82
CA PRO A 92 -12.51 3.66 -10.64
C PRO A 92 -12.99 2.76 -11.79
N ASN A 93 -14.03 1.96 -11.54
CA ASN A 93 -14.74 1.17 -12.52
C ASN A 93 -16.15 0.76 -12.02
N ARG A 94 -16.86 -0.11 -12.76
CA ARG A 94 -18.24 -0.52 -12.46
C ARG A 94 -18.37 -1.52 -11.30
N ARG A 95 -17.28 -2.13 -10.84
CA ARG A 95 -17.27 -3.26 -9.90
C ARG A 95 -16.58 -2.97 -8.57
N GLU A 96 -15.86 -1.84 -8.47
CA GLU A 96 -15.01 -1.50 -7.32
C GLU A 96 -15.25 -0.05 -6.91
N GLU A 97 -15.21 0.20 -5.60
CA GLU A 97 -15.02 1.52 -5.01
C GLU A 97 -13.52 1.83 -4.87
N TRP A 98 -13.18 3.07 -4.56
CA TRP A 98 -11.77 3.45 -4.34
C TRP A 98 -11.12 2.70 -3.18
N LEU A 99 -11.88 2.42 -2.13
CA LEU A 99 -11.40 1.63 -0.99
C LEU A 99 -11.08 0.18 -1.36
N ASP A 100 -11.76 -0.40 -2.36
CA ASP A 100 -11.43 -1.74 -2.89
C ASP A 100 -10.12 -1.70 -3.69
N ILE A 101 -9.94 -0.65 -4.49
CA ILE A 101 -8.69 -0.40 -5.23
C ILE A 101 -7.52 -0.23 -4.24
N GLN A 102 -7.72 0.54 -3.16
CA GLN A 102 -6.74 0.70 -2.09
C GLN A 102 -6.43 -0.64 -1.41
N ALA A 103 -7.43 -1.47 -1.10
CA ALA A 103 -7.21 -2.79 -0.49
C ALA A 103 -6.32 -3.68 -1.37
N ARG A 104 -6.49 -3.64 -2.70
CA ARG A 104 -5.60 -4.36 -3.64
C ARG A 104 -4.19 -3.80 -3.65
N ALA A 105 -4.03 -2.49 -3.55
CA ALA A 105 -2.72 -1.85 -3.49
C ALA A 105 -1.97 -2.21 -2.20
N LEU A 106 -2.66 -2.16 -1.05
CA LEU A 106 -2.14 -2.56 0.26
C LEU A 106 -1.71 -4.04 0.28
N ALA A 107 -2.53 -4.92 -0.28
CA ALA A 107 -2.17 -6.34 -0.42
C ALA A 107 -0.90 -6.54 -1.26
N GLN A 108 -0.70 -5.76 -2.32
CA GLN A 108 0.52 -5.82 -3.14
C GLN A 108 1.73 -5.21 -2.41
N ALA A 109 1.50 -4.14 -1.63
CA ALA A 109 2.52 -3.51 -0.81
C ALA A 109 3.06 -4.49 0.25
N CYS A 110 2.17 -5.19 0.97
CA CYS A 110 2.56 -6.27 1.88
C CYS A 110 3.40 -7.34 1.19
N ARG A 111 2.97 -7.86 0.04
CA ARG A 111 3.75 -8.86 -0.73
C ARG A 111 5.12 -8.33 -1.17
N ARG A 112 5.26 -7.02 -1.37
CA ARG A 112 6.53 -6.38 -1.71
C ARG A 112 7.48 -6.44 -0.52
N ILE A 113 6.99 -6.10 0.67
CA ILE A 113 7.73 -6.18 1.94
C ILE A 113 8.11 -7.63 2.25
N GLU A 114 7.17 -8.58 2.15
CA GLU A 114 7.41 -10.00 2.37
C GLU A 114 8.54 -10.56 1.51
N ARG A 115 8.63 -10.15 0.23
CA ARG A 115 9.73 -10.58 -0.65
C ARG A 115 11.08 -10.05 -0.20
N ILE A 116 11.15 -8.81 0.27
CA ILE A 116 12.40 -8.21 0.75
C ILE A 116 12.87 -8.91 2.03
N VAL A 117 11.94 -9.08 2.99
CA VAL A 117 12.21 -9.75 4.26
C VAL A 117 12.59 -11.21 4.05
N GLY A 118 11.87 -11.93 3.17
CA GLY A 118 12.11 -13.34 2.87
C GLY A 118 13.33 -13.62 2.01
N ALA A 119 13.83 -12.66 1.23
CA ALA A 119 15.07 -12.83 0.46
C ALA A 119 16.34 -12.79 1.33
N ARG A 120 16.21 -12.39 2.60
CA ARG A 120 17.33 -12.20 3.54
C ARG A 120 17.15 -12.94 4.87
N GLY A 121 16.05 -13.66 5.05
CA GLY A 121 15.84 -14.61 6.15
C GLY A 121 16.25 -16.01 5.74
#